data_AF-A0A1J4ZRL3-F1
#
_entry.id   AF-A0A1J4ZRL3-F1
#
_cell.length_a   1.000
_cell.length_b   1.000
_cell.length_c   1.000
_cell.angle_alpha   90.00
_cell.angle_beta   90.00
_cell.angle_gamma   90.00
#
_symmetry.space_group_name_H-M   'P 1'
#
loop_
_entity.id
_entity.type
_entity.pdbx_description
1 polymer ?
#
loop_
_entity_poly.entity_id
_entity_poly.type
_entity_poly.pdbx_seq_one_letter_code
_entity_poly.pdbx_strand_id
1 'polypeptide(L)'
;MTISIPSWFARRGLPVRVGMICAALGIALAVIGILRGNVPANPLSICLALLISGGSWGVVSWAVATAAVDVERDVAEGETDE
;
A
#
# COMPACT_ATOMS: atom_id res chain seq x y z
N MET A 1 -21.57 5.83 15.80
CA MET A 1 -21.01 4.67 15.08
C MET A 1 -19.56 4.50 15.49
N THR A 2 -19.29 3.62 16.45
CA THR A 2 -17.92 3.27 16.88
C THR A 2 -17.35 2.31 15.84
N ILE A 3 -16.35 2.74 15.09
CA ILE A 3 -15.60 1.88 14.17
C ILE A 3 -14.64 1.06 15.06
N SER A 4 -15.06 -0.16 15.37
CA SER A 4 -14.27 -1.12 16.13
C SER A 4 -13.19 -1.70 15.21
N ILE A 5 -11.99 -1.12 15.24
CA ILE A 5 -10.84 -1.62 14.46
C ILE A 5 -10.33 -2.89 15.16
N PRO A 6 -10.42 -4.08 14.54
CA PRO A 6 -10.12 -5.34 15.21
C PRO A 6 -8.64 -5.46 15.60
N SER A 7 -8.37 -5.91 16.82
CA SER A 7 -7.03 -6.07 17.43
C SER A 7 -6.11 -7.07 16.71
N TRP A 8 -6.64 -7.85 15.76
CA TRP A 8 -5.83 -8.69 14.86
C TRP A 8 -5.07 -7.87 13.80
N PHE A 9 -5.41 -6.59 13.62
CA PHE A 9 -4.72 -5.65 12.73
C PHE A 9 -3.41 -5.12 13.33
N ALA A 10 -3.19 -5.28 14.64
CA ALA A 10 -2.00 -4.78 15.35
C ALA A 10 -0.74 -5.65 15.19
N ARG A 11 -0.90 -6.91 14.73
CA ARG A 11 0.22 -7.85 14.49
C ARG A 11 0.64 -8.03 13.04
N ARG A 12 -0.06 -7.40 12.08
CA ARG A 12 0.43 -7.38 10.69
C ARG A 12 1.50 -6.30 10.60
N GLY A 13 2.73 -6.69 10.28
CA GLY A 13 3.91 -5.83 10.26
C GLY A 13 3.64 -4.46 9.61
N LEU A 14 4.20 -3.41 10.22
CA LEU A 14 4.22 -2.02 9.74
C LEU A 14 4.21 -1.88 8.20
N PRO A 15 5.04 -2.61 7.44
CA PRO A 15 5.05 -2.52 5.98
C PRO A 15 3.73 -2.86 5.28
N VAL A 16 2.95 -3.80 5.80
CA VAL A 16 1.68 -4.22 5.18
C VAL A 16 0.62 -3.12 5.29
N ARG A 17 0.64 -2.31 6.38
CA ARG A 17 -0.27 -1.17 6.51
C ARG A 17 0.06 -0.07 5.51
N VAL A 18 1.35 0.23 5.32
CA VAL A 18 1.81 1.25 4.37
C VAL A 18 1.45 0.83 2.94
N GLY A 19 1.68 -0.44 2.58
CA GLY A 19 1.27 -0.99 1.29
C GLY A 19 -0.23 -0.89 1.04
N MET A 20 -1.08 -1.16 2.04
CA MET A 20 -2.54 -1.04 1.88
C MET A 20 -3.01 0.41 1.70
N ILE A 21 -2.45 1.37 2.43
CA ILE A 21 -2.84 2.79 2.31
C ILE A 21 -2.46 3.31 0.91
N CYS A 22 -1.27 2.95 0.42
CA CYS A 22 -0.84 3.37 -0.90
C CYS A 22 -1.63 2.69 -2.03
N ALA A 23 -1.94 1.39 -1.88
CA ALA A 23 -2.82 0.68 -2.82
C ALA A 23 -4.23 1.30 -2.85
N ALA A 24 -4.79 1.67 -1.69
CA ALA A 24 -6.08 2.36 -1.62
C ALA A 24 -6.04 3.73 -2.32
N LEU A 25 -4.95 4.48 -2.18
CA LEU A 25 -4.75 5.75 -2.89
C LEU A 25 -4.67 5.57 -4.41
N GLY A 26 -3.91 4.58 -4.88
CA GLY A 26 -3.80 4.26 -6.32
C GLY A 26 -5.14 3.82 -6.91
N ILE A 27 -5.92 3.02 -6.17
CA ILE A 27 -7.28 2.66 -6.56
C ILE A 27 -8.17 3.91 -6.64
N ALA A 28 -8.12 4.81 -5.66
CA ALA A 28 -8.89 6.05 -5.67
C ALA A 28 -8.55 6.95 -6.86
N LEU A 29 -7.26 7.08 -7.20
CA LEU A 29 -6.80 7.84 -8.36
C LEU A 29 -7.26 7.23 -9.68
N ALA A 30 -7.22 5.89 -9.80
CA ALA A 30 -7.75 5.19 -10.97
C ALA A 30 -9.27 5.36 -11.10
N VAL A 31 -10.03 5.32 -9.99
CA VAL A 31 -11.47 5.65 -9.98
C VAL A 31 -11.71 7.08 -10.48
N ILE A 32 -10.91 8.06 -10.03
CA ILE A 32 -11.00 9.45 -10.51
C ILE A 32 -10.72 9.52 -12.02
N GLY A 33 -9.73 8.78 -12.54
CA GLY A 33 -9.41 8.73 -13.97
C GLY A 33 -10.53 8.16 -14.83
N ILE A 34 -11.26 7.17 -14.31
CA ILE A 34 -12.45 6.58 -14.95
C ILE A 34 -13.59 7.61 -14.99
N LEU A 35 -13.86 8.28 -13.87
CA LEU A 35 -14.89 9.32 -13.78
C LEU A 35 -14.62 10.51 -14.70
N ARG A 36 -13.34 10.79 -14.96
CA ARG A 36 -12.90 11.86 -15.89
C ARG A 36 -13.06 11.50 -17.37
N GLY A 37 -13.52 10.28 -17.69
CA GLY A 37 -13.75 9.83 -19.07
C GLY A 37 -12.48 9.58 -19.88
N ASN A 38 -11.30 9.53 -19.25
CA ASN A 38 -10.01 9.36 -19.92
C ASN A 38 -9.64 7.89 -20.18
N VAL A 39 -10.52 6.95 -19.82
CA VAL A 39 -10.31 5.51 -19.99
C VAL A 39 -11.37 4.97 -20.95
N PRO A 40 -10.99 4.27 -22.04
CA PRO A 40 -11.95 3.62 -22.91
C PRO A 40 -12.84 2.67 -22.09
N ALA A 41 -14.15 2.69 -22.34
CA ALA A 41 -15.20 2.02 -21.56
C ALA A 41 -15.18 0.47 -21.67
N ASN A 42 -14.00 -0.13 -21.78
CA ASN A 42 -13.79 -1.57 -21.74
C ASN A 42 -13.46 -1.98 -20.29
N PRO A 43 -14.24 -2.88 -19.66
CA PRO A 43 -14.01 -3.32 -18.28
C PRO A 43 -12.60 -3.89 -18.05
N LEU A 44 -11.98 -4.46 -19.08
CA LEU A 44 -10.60 -4.95 -19.01
C LEU A 44 -9.58 -3.81 -18.82
N SER A 45 -9.76 -2.68 -19.53
CA SER A 45 -8.90 -1.50 -19.43
C SER A 45 -9.02 -0.81 -18.06
N ILE A 46 -10.22 -0.84 -17.47
CA ILE A 46 -10.47 -0.37 -16.10
C ILE A 46 -9.74 -1.25 -15.09
N CYS A 47 -9.85 -2.58 -15.20
CA CYS A 47 -9.12 -3.49 -14.34
C CYS A 47 -7.61 -3.28 -14.46
N LEU A 48 -7.06 -3.21 -15.68
CA LEU A 48 -5.63 -2.95 -15.91
C LEU A 48 -5.19 -1.60 -15.34
N ALA A 49 -5.97 -0.53 -15.52
CA ALA A 49 -5.66 0.78 -14.96
C ALA A 49 -5.62 0.76 -13.42
N LEU A 50 -6.58 0.08 -12.79
CA LEU A 50 -6.62 -0.11 -11.33
C LEU A 50 -5.46 -0.99 -10.84
N LEU A 51 -5.13 -2.06 -11.58
CA LEU A 51 -4.08 -3.01 -11.21
C LEU A 51 -2.69 -2.39 -11.36
N ILE A 52 -2.44 -1.64 -12.42
CA ILE A 52 -1.17 -0.94 -12.63
C ILE A 52 -1.06 0.23 -11.64
N SER A 53 -2.11 1.03 -11.47
CA SER A 53 -2.05 2.19 -10.56
C SER A 53 -1.96 1.76 -9.10
N GLY A 54 -2.90 0.95 -8.61
CA GLY A 54 -2.94 0.51 -7.22
C GLY A 54 -1.91 -0.57 -6.89
N GLY A 55 -1.69 -1.52 -7.81
CA GLY A 55 -0.77 -2.63 -7.59
C GLY A 55 0.70 -2.19 -7.60
N SER A 56 1.13 -1.39 -8.59
CA SER A 56 2.52 -0.93 -8.62
C SER A 56 2.85 -0.03 -7.43
N TRP A 57 1.99 0.93 -7.07
CA TRP A 57 2.22 1.79 -5.90
C TRP A 57 2.12 1.04 -4.57
N GLY A 58 1.18 0.10 -4.44
CA GLY A 58 1.06 -0.73 -3.24
C GLY A 58 2.29 -1.60 -2.98
N VAL A 59 2.84 -2.24 -4.03
CA VAL A 59 4.04 -3.09 -3.92
C VAL A 59 5.28 -2.26 -3.65
N VAL A 60 5.45 -1.12 -4.33
CA VAL A 60 6.59 -0.21 -4.10
C VAL A 60 6.58 0.30 -2.65
N SER A 61 5.44 0.79 -2.15
CA SER A 61 5.35 1.29 -0.77
C SER A 61 5.52 0.18 0.28
N TRP A 62 5.06 -1.03 0.00
CA TRP A 62 5.34 -2.19 0.87
C TRP A 62 6.83 -2.52 0.92
N ALA A 63 7.52 -2.51 -0.23
CA ALA A 63 8.95 -2.79 -0.29
C ALA A 63 9.77 -1.71 0.44
N VAL A 64 9.46 -0.43 0.22
CA VAL A 64 10.12 0.69 0.91
C VAL A 64 9.92 0.61 2.42
N ALA A 65 8.70 0.34 2.88
CA ALA A 65 8.44 0.21 4.31
C ALA A 65 9.11 -1.04 4.92
N THR A 66 9.27 -2.11 4.13
CA THR A 66 9.99 -3.31 4.59
C THR A 66 11.47 -3.01 4.74
N ALA A 67 12.08 -2.32 3.76
CA ALA A 67 13.47 -1.90 3.82
C ALA A 67 13.72 -0.93 4.99
N ALA A 68 12.81 0.02 5.25
CA ALA A 68 12.94 0.93 6.39
C ALA A 68 12.91 0.17 7.73
N VAL A 69 12.03 -0.81 7.89
CA VAL A 69 11.95 -1.63 9.11
C VAL A 69 13.16 -2.56 9.26
N ASP A 70 13.69 -3.08 8.16
CA ASP A 70 14.90 -3.90 8.15
C ASP A 70 16.10 -3.08 8.66
N VAL A 71 16.26 -1.84 8.17
CA VAL A 71 17.30 -0.90 8.64
C VAL A 71 17.12 -0.55 10.12
N GLU A 72 15.90 -0.26 10.58
CA GLU A 72 15.65 0.04 12.00
C GLU A 72 16.04 -1.15 12.89
N ARG A 73 15.81 -2.38 12.44
CA ARG A 73 16.18 -3.59 13.17
C ARG A 73 17.68 -3.81 13.19
N ASP A 74 18.35 -3.63 12.04
CA ASP A 74 19.80 -3.77 11.92
C ASP A 74 20.55 -2.74 12.78
N VAL A 75 20.05 -1.50 12.85
CA VAL A 75 20.61 -0.45 13.73
C VAL A 75 20.42 -0.81 15.21
N ALA A 76 19.22 -1.28 15.60
CA ALA A 76 18.94 -1.65 16.99
C ALA A 76 19.76 -2.88 17.47
N GLU A 77 20.02 -3.84 16.58
CA GLU A 77 20.90 -4.98 16.87
C GLU A 77 22.37 -4.55 16.96
N GLY A 78 22.81 -3.62 16.10
CA GLY A 78 24.16 -3.04 16.15
C GLY A 78 24.46 -2.22 17.42
N GLU A 79 23.46 -1.55 18.00
CA GLU A 79 23.62 -0.81 19.27
C GLU A 79 23.77 -1.73 20.51
N THR A 80 23.43 -3.02 20.40
CA THR A 80 23.52 -3.96 21.54
C THR A 80 24.85 -4.72 21.64
N ASP A 81 25.72 -4.61 20.63
CA ASP A 81 27.03 -5.28 20.58
C ASP A 81 28.23 -4.34 20.87
N GLU A 82 27.99 -3.08 21.25
CA GLU A 82 29.00 -2.12 21.78
C GLU A 82 28.91 -1.95 23.31
#